data_AF-A0A2M7VZK5-F1
#
_entry.id   AF-A0A2M7VZK5-F1
#
_cell.length_a   1.000
_cell.length_b   1.000
_cell.length_c   1.000
_cell.angle_alpha   90.00
_cell.angle_beta   90.00
_cell.angle_gamma   90.00
#
_symmetry.space_group_name_H-M   'P 1'
#
loop_
_entity.id
_entity.type
_entity.pdbx_description
1 polymer ?
#
loop_
_entity_poly.entity_id
_entity_poly.type
_entity_poly.pdbx_seq_one_letter_code
_entity_poly.pdbx_strand_id
1 'polypeptide(L)'
;MAVIGKIREKSSLVLIIVGVAMLAFLLPTDGIRNLFGGADNTIGEIGDIKISGQEFDQKLETAISLWEAQNKTSATNEVRDSYKEQVWNDLIREVVLESQFKELGIAVSPEELFDMVQGSDPHPQVKQAFTDPNTGIFNPSQVLQFLKSLETMPAENKNQWLQFEDGIEKERIATKYNNLLTKGMYATTSMQKRTYVDQTENRTIKFVAKRYVSINDSTITVTAEELQAYYNEHKNEYQQEASREIEYVKFEVTPSVADIAEAKKWIEETAGEFKT
;
A
#
# COMPACT_ATOMS: atom_id res chain seq x y z
N MET A 1 -43.87 -38.37 -46.09
CA MET A 1 -43.27 -39.00 -44.89
C MET A 1 -41.76 -38.78 -44.92
N ALA A 2 -41.21 -37.70 -44.31
CA ALA A 2 -39.75 -37.52 -44.19
C ALA A 2 -39.31 -36.37 -43.25
N VAL A 3 -40.07 -36.03 -42.20
CA VAL A 3 -39.66 -34.98 -41.24
C VAL A 3 -39.58 -35.54 -39.81
N ILE A 4 -40.54 -36.38 -39.43
CA ILE A 4 -40.60 -37.01 -38.08
C ILE A 4 -39.45 -38.02 -37.86
N GLY A 5 -38.86 -38.59 -38.92
CA GLY A 5 -37.69 -39.48 -38.81
C GLY A 5 -36.38 -38.76 -38.51
N LYS A 6 -36.18 -37.54 -39.03
CA LYS A 6 -34.93 -36.76 -38.86
C LYS A 6 -34.75 -36.18 -37.45
N ILE A 7 -35.85 -35.97 -36.72
CA ILE A 7 -35.82 -35.53 -35.31
C ILE A 7 -35.36 -36.67 -34.40
N ARG A 8 -35.75 -37.92 -34.71
CA ARG A 8 -35.39 -39.10 -33.91
C ARG A 8 -33.91 -39.46 -34.05
N GLU A 9 -33.31 -39.20 -35.20
CA GLU A 9 -31.88 -39.46 -35.46
C GLU A 9 -30.95 -38.42 -34.81
N LYS A 10 -31.43 -37.19 -34.59
CA LYS A 10 -30.69 -36.12 -33.88
C LYS A 10 -31.05 -36.00 -32.38
N SER A 11 -31.93 -36.87 -31.87
CA SER A 11 -32.37 -36.84 -30.46
C SER A 11 -31.22 -37.06 -29.48
N SER A 12 -30.18 -37.82 -29.85
CA SER A 12 -28.97 -38.01 -29.03
C SER A 12 -28.14 -36.73 -28.95
N LEU A 13 -28.05 -35.98 -30.06
CA LEU A 13 -27.29 -34.73 -30.15
C LEU A 13 -27.98 -33.61 -29.37
N VAL A 14 -29.31 -33.57 -29.41
CA VAL A 14 -30.13 -32.66 -28.58
C VAL A 14 -29.97 -33.00 -27.09
N LEU A 15 -29.93 -34.28 -26.72
CA LEU A 15 -29.73 -34.69 -25.33
C LEU A 15 -28.36 -34.29 -24.78
N ILE A 16 -27.30 -34.42 -25.60
CA ILE A 16 -25.94 -33.98 -25.25
C ILE A 16 -25.87 -32.46 -25.10
N ILE A 17 -26.47 -31.70 -26.03
CA ILE A 17 -26.48 -30.23 -25.95
C ILE A 17 -27.20 -29.76 -24.69
N VAL A 18 -28.35 -30.36 -24.36
CA VAL A 18 -29.10 -30.03 -23.15
C VAL A 18 -28.34 -30.44 -21.88
N GLY A 19 -27.65 -31.60 -21.90
CA GLY A 19 -26.80 -32.04 -20.80
C GLY A 19 -25.59 -31.12 -20.56
N VAL A 20 -24.92 -30.68 -21.64
CA VAL A 20 -23.80 -29.73 -21.57
C VAL A 20 -24.29 -28.34 -21.13
N ALA A 21 -25.47 -27.90 -21.58
CA ALA A 21 -26.06 -26.63 -21.14
C ALA A 21 -26.43 -26.64 -19.65
N MET A 22 -26.95 -27.76 -19.12
CA MET A 22 -27.21 -27.91 -17.68
C MET A 22 -25.90 -27.96 -16.87
N LEU A 23 -24.88 -28.67 -17.35
CA LEU A 23 -23.54 -28.67 -16.74
C LEU A 23 -22.91 -27.27 -16.73
N ALA A 24 -23.07 -26.51 -17.82
CA ALA A 24 -22.59 -25.14 -17.92
C ALA A 24 -23.32 -24.17 -16.96
N PHE A 25 -24.58 -24.46 -16.62
CA PHE A 25 -25.35 -23.67 -15.65
C PHE A 25 -24.99 -23.98 -14.18
N LEU A 26 -24.50 -25.19 -13.90
CA LEU A 26 -24.01 -25.59 -12.58
C LEU A 26 -22.58 -25.09 -12.28
N LEU A 27 -21.83 -24.67 -13.30
CA LEU A 27 -20.52 -24.09 -13.13
C LEU A 27 -20.67 -22.60 -12.73
N PRO A 28 -20.08 -22.16 -11.61
CA PRO A 28 -20.05 -20.75 -11.26
C PRO A 28 -19.42 -19.96 -12.42
N THR A 29 -20.08 -18.89 -12.84
CA THR A 29 -19.62 -18.04 -13.96
C THR A 29 -18.22 -17.44 -13.73
N ASP A 30 -17.77 -17.40 -12.48
CA ASP A 30 -16.43 -16.94 -12.09
C ASP A 30 -15.32 -17.91 -12.53
N GLY A 31 -15.61 -19.22 -12.62
CA GLY A 31 -14.65 -20.22 -13.04
C GLY A 31 -14.37 -20.23 -14.55
N ILE A 32 -15.36 -19.87 -15.38
CA ILE A 32 -15.21 -19.88 -16.85
C ILE A 32 -14.44 -18.65 -17.34
N ARG A 33 -14.54 -17.51 -16.65
CA ARG A 33 -13.74 -16.31 -16.93
C ARG A 33 -12.24 -16.54 -16.74
N ASN A 34 -11.87 -17.34 -15.74
CA ASN A 34 -10.47 -17.65 -15.42
C ASN A 34 -9.82 -18.69 -16.36
N LEU A 35 -10.61 -19.42 -17.16
CA LEU A 35 -10.08 -20.46 -18.07
C LEU A 35 -9.74 -19.95 -19.49
N PHE A 36 -10.31 -18.82 -19.93
CA PHE A 36 -10.17 -18.35 -21.31
C PHE A 36 -9.56 -16.94 -21.46
N GLY A 37 -9.27 -16.25 -20.36
CA GLY A 37 -8.53 -15.00 -20.39
C GLY A 37 -7.38 -15.07 -19.41
N GLY A 38 -6.14 -15.07 -19.91
CA GLY A 38 -5.02 -14.59 -19.12
C GLY A 38 -5.25 -13.11 -18.85
N ALA A 39 -6.13 -12.80 -17.89
CA ALA A 39 -6.19 -11.49 -17.30
C ALA A 39 -4.87 -11.35 -16.56
N ASP A 40 -3.95 -10.58 -17.13
CA ASP A 40 -2.80 -10.07 -16.41
C ASP A 40 -3.37 -9.28 -15.24
N ASN A 41 -3.59 -9.96 -14.12
CA ASN A 41 -4.19 -9.42 -12.89
C ASN A 41 -3.14 -8.57 -12.17
N THR A 42 -2.25 -7.90 -12.90
CA THR A 42 -1.19 -7.07 -12.36
C THR A 42 -1.76 -5.68 -12.12
N ILE A 43 -1.76 -5.23 -10.87
CA ILE A 43 -2.25 -3.89 -10.49
C ILE A 43 -1.14 -2.85 -10.51
N GLY A 44 0.12 -3.29 -10.52
CA GLY A 44 1.28 -2.43 -10.64
C GLY A 44 2.59 -3.20 -10.61
N GLU A 45 3.69 -2.46 -10.80
CA GLU A 45 5.05 -2.98 -10.83
C GLU A 45 5.93 -2.12 -9.93
N ILE A 46 6.70 -2.77 -9.06
CA ILE A 46 7.61 -2.13 -8.11
C ILE A 46 9.01 -2.65 -8.44
N GLY A 47 9.84 -1.81 -9.07
CA GLY A 47 11.11 -2.26 -9.64
C GLY A 47 10.85 -3.22 -10.80
N ASP A 48 11.38 -4.45 -10.71
CA ASP A 48 11.14 -5.53 -11.68
C ASP A 48 10.11 -6.58 -11.18
N ILE A 49 9.42 -6.30 -10.06
CA ILE A 49 8.44 -7.22 -9.45
C ILE A 49 7.02 -6.75 -9.76
N LYS A 50 6.26 -7.60 -10.44
CA LYS A 50 4.83 -7.39 -10.72
C LYS A 50 3.98 -7.78 -9.51
N ILE A 51 3.12 -6.87 -9.07
CA ILE A 51 2.17 -7.10 -7.98
C ILE A 51 0.82 -7.47 -8.57
N SER A 52 0.33 -8.65 -8.21
CA SER A 52 -1.02 -9.08 -8.62
C SER A 52 -2.10 -8.45 -7.74
N GLY A 53 -3.27 -8.16 -8.31
CA GLY A 53 -4.45 -7.70 -7.57
C GLY A 53 -4.87 -8.70 -6.53
N GLN A 54 -4.72 -10.00 -6.81
CA GLN A 54 -4.98 -11.05 -5.82
C GLN A 54 -4.07 -10.93 -4.60
N GLU A 55 -2.77 -10.71 -4.79
CA GLU A 55 -1.82 -10.54 -3.69
C GLU A 55 -2.13 -9.29 -2.86
N PHE A 56 -2.42 -8.18 -3.54
CA PHE A 56 -2.80 -6.93 -2.88
C PHE A 56 -4.09 -7.08 -2.08
N ASP A 57 -5.13 -7.67 -2.67
CA ASP A 57 -6.42 -7.88 -2.01
C ASP A 57 -6.28 -8.80 -0.79
N GLN A 58 -5.44 -9.83 -0.87
CA GLN A 58 -5.15 -10.70 0.27
C GLN A 58 -4.47 -9.95 1.43
N LYS A 59 -3.48 -9.11 1.12
CA LYS A 59 -2.82 -8.27 2.14
C LYS A 59 -3.77 -7.22 2.71
N LEU A 60 -4.61 -6.60 1.87
CA LEU A 60 -5.61 -5.63 2.28
C LEU A 60 -6.66 -6.25 3.21
N GLU A 61 -7.25 -7.38 2.84
CA GLU A 61 -8.24 -8.05 3.69
C GLU A 61 -7.62 -8.54 5.00
N THR A 62 -6.35 -8.97 4.99
CA THR A 62 -5.63 -9.31 6.22
C THR A 62 -5.50 -8.09 7.13
N ALA A 63 -5.06 -6.95 6.59
CA ALA A 63 -4.89 -5.72 7.36
C ALA A 63 -6.22 -5.18 7.92
N ILE A 64 -7.28 -5.23 7.11
CA ILE A 64 -8.64 -4.84 7.53
C ILE A 64 -9.17 -5.77 8.62
N SER A 65 -9.04 -7.09 8.45
CA SER A 65 -9.51 -8.06 9.45
C SER A 65 -8.82 -7.88 10.81
N LEU A 66 -7.52 -7.54 10.81
CA LEU A 66 -6.77 -7.24 12.03
C LEU A 66 -7.29 -5.97 12.70
N TRP A 67 -7.55 -4.92 11.91
CA TRP A 67 -8.10 -3.66 12.42
C TRP A 67 -9.51 -3.85 12.99
N GLU A 68 -10.38 -4.61 12.31
CA GLU A 68 -11.73 -4.90 12.77
C GLU A 68 -11.72 -5.73 14.06
N ALA A 69 -10.83 -6.72 14.17
CA ALA A 69 -10.64 -7.51 15.37
C ALA A 69 -10.19 -6.65 16.57
N GLN A 70 -9.30 -5.68 16.33
CA GLN A 70 -8.80 -4.78 17.36
C GLN A 70 -9.87 -3.76 17.82
N ASN A 71 -10.64 -3.20 16.89
CA ASN A 71 -11.61 -2.14 17.16
C ASN A 71 -13.02 -2.67 17.46
N LYS A 72 -13.26 -3.97 17.28
CA LYS A 72 -14.55 -4.65 17.47
C LYS A 72 -15.70 -4.00 16.68
N THR A 73 -15.38 -3.44 15.52
CA THR A 73 -16.31 -2.78 14.61
C THR A 73 -15.90 -3.04 13.17
N SER A 74 -16.87 -3.04 12.25
CA SER A 74 -16.60 -3.14 10.81
C SER A 74 -15.93 -1.87 10.28
N ALA A 75 -15.02 -2.03 9.34
CA ALA A 75 -14.31 -0.93 8.69
C ALA A 75 -15.27 -0.15 7.77
N THR A 76 -15.29 1.18 7.92
CA THR A 76 -15.99 2.06 6.98
C THR A 76 -15.21 2.15 5.66
N ASN A 77 -15.82 2.71 4.61
CA ASN A 77 -15.15 2.87 3.32
C ASN A 77 -13.89 3.75 3.44
N GLU A 78 -13.94 4.78 4.28
CA GLU A 78 -12.80 5.69 4.53
C GLU A 78 -11.63 4.95 5.19
N VAL A 79 -11.92 4.02 6.11
CA VAL A 79 -10.91 3.16 6.73
C VAL A 79 -10.34 2.20 5.69
N ARG A 80 -11.19 1.57 4.86
CA ARG A 80 -10.70 0.68 3.80
C ARG A 80 -9.76 1.41 2.82
N ASP A 81 -10.09 2.64 2.45
CA ASP A 81 -9.27 3.43 1.52
C ASP A 81 -7.92 3.86 2.14
N SER A 82 -7.88 4.22 3.43
CA SER A 82 -6.60 4.52 4.10
C SER A 82 -5.69 3.29 4.20
N TYR A 83 -6.27 2.11 4.43
CA TYR A 83 -5.53 0.86 4.48
C TYR A 83 -5.04 0.40 3.11
N LYS A 84 -5.73 0.73 2.01
CA LYS A 84 -5.21 0.51 0.64
C LYS A 84 -3.89 1.24 0.43
N GLU A 85 -3.84 2.53 0.77
CA GLU A 85 -2.63 3.35 0.69
C GLU A 85 -1.51 2.78 1.59
N GLN A 86 -1.85 2.37 2.81
CA GLN A 86 -0.89 1.77 3.73
C GLN A 86 -0.31 0.48 3.18
N VAL A 87 -1.15 -0.46 2.75
CA VAL A 87 -0.73 -1.76 2.20
C VAL A 87 0.11 -1.58 0.93
N TRP A 88 -0.24 -0.60 0.09
CA TRP A 88 0.57 -0.27 -1.09
C TRP A 88 1.97 0.23 -0.70
N ASN A 89 2.07 1.13 0.28
CA ASN A 89 3.35 1.61 0.78
C ASN A 89 4.17 0.50 1.46
N ASP A 90 3.52 -0.39 2.20
CA ASP A 90 4.16 -1.56 2.81
C ASP A 90 4.71 -2.51 1.75
N LEU A 91 3.98 -2.76 0.67
CA LEU A 91 4.43 -3.55 -0.49
C LEU A 91 5.64 -2.91 -1.17
N ILE A 92 5.61 -1.58 -1.41
CA ILE A 92 6.77 -0.85 -1.96
C ILE A 92 7.98 -1.06 -1.07
N ARG A 93 7.81 -0.85 0.24
CA ARG A 93 8.90 -0.99 1.20
C ARG A 93 9.43 -2.42 1.26
N GLU A 94 8.55 -3.42 1.27
CA GLU A 94 8.89 -4.85 1.27
C GLU A 94 9.72 -5.19 0.04
N VAL A 95 9.22 -4.91 -1.16
CA VAL A 95 9.91 -5.21 -2.43
C VAL A 95 11.27 -4.51 -2.51
N VAL A 96 11.31 -3.22 -2.18
CA VAL A 96 12.55 -2.42 -2.29
C VAL A 96 13.59 -2.90 -1.29
N LEU A 97 13.21 -3.13 -0.03
CA LEU A 97 14.17 -3.45 1.03
C LEU A 97 14.53 -4.94 1.09
N GLU A 98 13.62 -5.85 0.75
CA GLU A 98 13.89 -7.29 0.84
C GLU A 98 15.03 -7.72 -0.07
N SER A 99 15.12 -7.14 -1.27
CA SER A 99 16.26 -7.36 -2.18
C SER A 99 17.59 -6.95 -1.53
N GLN A 100 17.61 -5.78 -0.88
CA GLN A 100 18.79 -5.24 -0.21
C GLN A 100 19.16 -6.07 1.03
N PHE A 101 18.18 -6.54 1.80
CA PHE A 101 18.42 -7.40 2.95
C PHE A 101 19.08 -8.72 2.54
N LYS A 102 18.60 -9.35 1.45
CA LYS A 102 19.17 -10.58 0.91
C LYS A 102 20.59 -10.38 0.38
N GLU A 103 20.83 -9.29 -0.35
CA GLU A 103 22.16 -8.96 -0.88
C GLU A 103 23.19 -8.72 0.24
N LEU A 104 22.78 -8.04 1.31
CA LEU A 104 23.61 -7.77 2.48
C LEU A 104 23.71 -8.94 3.47
N GLY A 105 22.96 -10.03 3.25
CA GLY A 105 22.91 -11.18 4.15
C GLY A 105 22.29 -10.87 5.52
N ILE A 106 21.38 -9.89 5.59
CA ILE A 106 20.69 -9.52 6.82
C ILE A 106 19.50 -10.47 7.00
N ALA A 107 19.61 -11.37 7.98
CA ALA A 107 18.54 -12.29 8.38
C ALA A 107 18.48 -12.41 9.90
N VAL A 108 17.41 -13.01 10.41
CA VAL A 108 17.24 -13.38 11.83
C VAL A 108 17.40 -14.90 11.93
N SER A 109 18.25 -15.37 12.84
CA SER A 109 18.38 -16.81 13.05
C SER A 109 17.25 -17.32 13.97
N PRO A 110 16.90 -18.62 13.92
CA PRO A 110 15.93 -19.19 14.84
C PRO A 110 16.29 -18.97 16.32
N GLU A 111 17.58 -19.02 16.66
CA GLU A 111 18.07 -18.77 18.02
C GLU A 111 17.87 -17.32 18.46
N GLU A 112 18.02 -16.37 17.53
CA GLU A 112 17.78 -14.96 17.80
C GLU A 112 16.27 -14.67 17.94
N LEU A 113 15.45 -15.23 17.07
CA LEU A 113 13.99 -15.13 17.17
C LEU A 113 13.50 -15.72 18.50
N PHE A 114 14.11 -16.83 18.93
CA PHE A 114 13.87 -17.42 20.25
C PHE A 114 14.31 -16.50 21.40
N ASP A 115 15.47 -15.86 21.31
CA ASP A 115 15.93 -14.87 22.30
C ASP A 115 15.00 -13.63 22.35
N MET A 116 14.41 -13.25 21.23
CA MET A 116 13.40 -12.18 21.16
C MET A 116 12.09 -12.51 21.87
N VAL A 117 11.78 -13.79 22.09
CA VAL A 117 10.54 -14.21 22.73
C VAL A 117 10.77 -14.58 24.19
N GLN A 118 11.85 -15.29 24.49
CA GLN A 118 12.08 -15.88 25.81
C GLN A 118 13.48 -15.63 26.38
N GLY A 119 14.29 -14.86 25.65
CA GLY A 119 15.68 -14.62 25.98
C GLY A 119 15.93 -13.54 27.01
N SER A 120 17.16 -13.04 26.99
CA SER A 120 17.64 -12.00 27.90
C SER A 120 17.15 -10.60 27.51
N ASP A 121 16.86 -10.37 26.22
CA ASP A 121 16.26 -9.14 25.71
C ASP A 121 15.02 -9.41 24.82
N PRO A 122 13.88 -9.79 25.42
CA PRO A 122 12.66 -10.02 24.65
C PRO A 122 12.15 -8.74 23.99
N HIS A 123 11.42 -8.93 22.88
CA HIS A 123 10.75 -7.87 22.15
C HIS A 123 9.83 -7.08 23.08
N PRO A 124 9.73 -5.74 22.95
CA PRO A 124 8.92 -4.91 23.84
C PRO A 124 7.46 -5.37 23.96
N GLN A 125 6.85 -5.84 22.87
CA GLN A 125 5.48 -6.36 22.90
C GLN A 125 5.37 -7.68 23.69
N VAL A 126 6.38 -8.55 23.60
CA VAL A 126 6.44 -9.78 24.41
C VAL A 126 6.63 -9.43 25.88
N LYS A 127 7.53 -8.48 26.18
CA LYS A 127 7.69 -7.96 27.54
C LYS A 127 6.37 -7.44 28.08
N GLN A 128 5.65 -6.61 27.31
CA GLN A 128 4.38 -6.05 27.74
C GLN A 128 3.31 -7.11 28.01
N ALA A 129 3.23 -8.14 27.17
CA ALA A 129 2.23 -9.21 27.30
C ALA A 129 2.49 -10.17 28.47
N PHE A 130 3.75 -10.40 28.83
CA PHE A 130 4.16 -11.42 29.81
C PHE A 130 4.89 -10.84 31.04
N THR A 131 4.73 -9.54 31.28
CA THR A 131 5.14 -8.89 32.53
C THR A 131 3.99 -8.94 33.53
N ASP A 132 4.28 -9.39 34.76
CA ASP A 132 3.29 -9.42 35.83
C ASP A 132 2.89 -7.98 36.21
N PRO A 133 1.60 -7.61 36.12
CA PRO A 133 1.13 -6.26 36.43
C PRO A 133 1.39 -5.81 37.87
N ASN A 134 1.55 -6.75 38.81
CA ASN A 134 1.72 -6.45 40.23
C ASN A 134 3.18 -6.27 40.63
N THR A 135 4.10 -6.99 39.98
CA THR A 135 5.53 -6.97 40.30
C THR A 135 6.37 -6.22 39.28
N GLY A 136 5.84 -6.00 38.07
CA GLY A 136 6.57 -5.37 36.96
C GLY A 136 7.70 -6.24 36.41
N ILE A 137 7.77 -7.52 36.81
CA ILE A 137 8.83 -8.45 36.42
C ILE A 137 8.35 -9.30 35.25
N PHE A 138 9.14 -9.30 34.18
CA PHE A 138 8.96 -10.20 33.04
C PHE A 138 9.22 -11.65 33.46
N ASN A 139 8.32 -12.58 33.10
CA ASN A 139 8.44 -13.98 33.46
C ASN A 139 8.59 -14.89 32.21
N PRO A 140 9.82 -15.32 31.86
CA PRO A 140 10.06 -16.22 30.73
C PRO A 140 9.32 -17.55 30.83
N SER A 141 9.02 -18.02 32.04
CA SER A 141 8.30 -19.28 32.25
C SER A 141 6.84 -19.20 31.80
N GLN A 142 6.23 -18.02 31.87
CA GLN A 142 4.86 -17.80 31.37
C GLN A 142 4.82 -17.83 29.85
N VAL A 143 5.84 -17.27 29.19
CA VAL A 143 6.00 -17.36 27.74
C VAL A 143 6.08 -18.83 27.31
N LEU A 144 6.92 -19.62 27.98
CA LEU A 144 7.05 -21.05 27.68
C LEU A 144 5.74 -21.82 27.91
N GLN A 145 4.99 -21.48 28.95
CA GLN A 145 3.70 -22.10 29.24
C GLN A 145 2.66 -21.75 28.16
N PHE A 146 2.63 -20.49 27.71
CA PHE A 146 1.79 -20.04 26.62
C PHE A 146 2.13 -20.77 25.31
N LEU A 147 3.42 -20.85 24.95
CA LEU A 147 3.87 -21.56 23.76
C LEU A 147 3.49 -23.04 23.78
N LYS A 148 3.61 -23.71 24.94
CA LYS A 148 3.15 -25.10 25.09
C LYS A 148 1.63 -25.23 24.95
N SER A 149 0.87 -24.25 25.45
CA SER A 149 -0.58 -24.26 25.34
C SER A 149 -1.08 -23.99 23.91
N LEU A 150 -0.29 -23.34 23.05
CA LEU A 150 -0.66 -23.08 21.65
C LEU A 150 -0.92 -24.36 20.86
N GLU A 151 -0.27 -25.47 21.18
CA GLU A 151 -0.53 -26.77 20.54
C GLU A 151 -1.94 -27.31 20.83
N THR A 152 -2.52 -26.90 21.95
CA THR A 152 -3.85 -27.33 22.41
C THR A 152 -4.95 -26.30 22.17
N MET A 153 -4.58 -25.09 21.75
CA MET A 153 -5.50 -23.98 21.50
C MET A 153 -6.18 -24.10 20.13
N PRO A 154 -7.29 -23.36 19.90
CA PRO A 154 -7.89 -23.24 18.57
C PRO A 154 -6.88 -22.75 17.53
N ALA A 155 -7.04 -23.20 16.28
CA ALA A 155 -6.16 -22.86 15.17
C ALA A 155 -6.00 -21.35 14.94
N GLU A 156 -7.02 -20.57 15.30
CA GLU A 156 -7.00 -19.10 15.24
C GLU A 156 -5.89 -18.49 16.12
N ASN A 157 -5.74 -18.96 17.36
CA ASN A 157 -4.70 -18.47 18.28
C ASN A 157 -3.30 -18.79 17.76
N LYS A 158 -3.13 -19.97 17.14
CA LYS A 158 -1.87 -20.37 16.52
C LYS A 158 -1.52 -19.48 15.33
N ASN A 159 -2.50 -19.17 14.47
CA ASN A 159 -2.29 -18.26 13.34
C ASN A 159 -1.95 -16.84 13.80
N GLN A 160 -2.62 -16.34 14.85
CA GLN A 160 -2.28 -15.04 15.44
C GLN A 160 -0.84 -15.02 15.97
N TRP A 161 -0.38 -16.09 16.62
CA TRP A 161 1.00 -16.20 17.07
C TRP A 161 2.00 -16.21 15.91
N LEU A 162 1.73 -16.96 14.84
CA LEU A 162 2.61 -17.01 13.67
C LEU A 162 2.71 -15.65 12.96
N GLN A 163 1.60 -14.91 12.88
CA GLN A 163 1.61 -13.54 12.34
C GLN A 163 2.40 -12.58 13.25
N PHE A 164 2.27 -12.74 14.56
CA PHE A 164 3.06 -11.98 15.52
C PHE A 164 4.56 -12.29 15.40
N GLU A 165 4.92 -13.56 15.28
CA GLU A 165 6.30 -14.03 15.09
C GLU A 165 6.93 -13.48 13.79
N ASP A 166 6.21 -13.57 12.66
CA ASP A 166 6.63 -12.97 11.38
C ASP A 166 6.80 -11.44 11.48
N GLY A 167 5.89 -10.77 12.21
CA GLY A 167 5.95 -9.33 12.44
C GLY A 167 7.21 -8.91 13.20
N ILE A 168 7.52 -9.57 14.32
CA ILE A 168 8.72 -9.25 15.10
C ILE A 168 10.01 -9.60 14.34
N GLU A 169 10.00 -10.66 13.53
CA GLU A 169 11.15 -11.02 12.68
C GLU A 169 11.45 -9.91 11.67
N LYS A 170 10.42 -9.46 10.93
CA LYS A 170 10.53 -8.36 9.95
C LYS A 170 11.00 -7.06 10.61
N GLU A 171 10.49 -6.74 11.79
CA GLU A 171 10.93 -5.58 12.57
C GLU A 171 12.42 -5.68 12.95
N ARG A 172 12.87 -6.86 13.37
CA ARG A 172 14.28 -7.10 13.72
C ARG A 172 15.20 -6.94 12.52
N ILE A 173 14.82 -7.46 11.35
CA ILE A 173 15.57 -7.27 10.09
C ILE A 173 15.69 -5.78 9.76
N ALA A 174 14.58 -5.04 9.78
CA ALA A 174 14.58 -3.61 9.52
C ALA A 174 15.46 -2.84 10.52
N THR A 175 15.42 -3.22 11.80
CA THR A 175 16.26 -2.63 12.85
C THR A 175 17.74 -2.89 12.61
N LYS A 176 18.13 -4.11 12.22
CA LYS A 176 19.52 -4.45 11.87
C LYS A 176 20.02 -3.60 10.70
N TYR A 177 19.21 -3.45 9.66
CA TYR A 177 19.55 -2.62 8.50
C TYR A 177 19.73 -1.14 8.88
N ASN A 178 18.78 -0.57 9.62
CA ASN A 178 18.89 0.82 10.08
C ASN A 178 20.10 1.03 10.99
N ASN A 179 20.42 0.06 11.84
CA ASN A 179 21.62 0.10 12.68
C ASN A 179 22.90 0.04 11.84
N LEU A 180 22.93 -0.79 10.79
CA LEU A 180 24.05 -0.84 9.86
C LEU A 180 24.30 0.52 9.21
N LEU A 181 23.24 1.17 8.69
CA LEU A 181 23.34 2.50 8.09
C LEU A 181 23.78 3.55 9.10
N THR A 182 23.11 3.61 10.25
CA THR A 182 23.35 4.63 11.27
C THR A 182 24.75 4.51 11.87
N LYS A 183 25.23 3.28 12.09
CA LYS A 183 26.58 3.03 12.62
C LYS A 183 27.67 3.08 11.55
N GLY A 184 27.32 2.88 10.28
CA GLY A 184 28.23 2.99 9.14
C GLY A 184 28.52 4.44 8.75
N MET A 185 27.59 5.35 9.01
CA MET A 185 27.79 6.77 8.79
C MET A 185 28.51 7.40 10.00
N TYR A 186 29.71 7.92 9.78
CA TYR A 186 30.43 8.70 10.79
C TYR A 186 31.03 9.96 10.19
N ALA A 187 30.97 11.07 10.94
CA ALA A 187 31.64 12.30 10.58
C ALA A 187 33.10 12.23 11.04
N THR A 188 34.05 12.40 10.12
CA THR A 188 35.46 12.51 10.49
C THR A 188 35.75 13.83 11.20
N THR A 189 36.77 13.86 12.05
CA THR A 189 37.23 15.10 12.69
C THR A 189 37.61 16.16 11.66
N SER A 190 38.14 15.77 10.50
CA SER A 190 38.47 16.67 9.39
C SER A 190 37.22 17.32 8.79
N MET A 191 36.13 16.57 8.58
CA MET A 191 34.85 17.13 8.12
C MET A 191 34.28 18.09 9.15
N GLN A 192 34.27 17.70 10.44
CA GLN A 192 33.80 18.56 11.52
C GLN A 192 34.60 19.88 11.58
N LYS A 193 35.93 19.80 11.48
CA LYS A 193 36.80 20.99 11.45
C LYS A 193 36.52 21.87 10.24
N ARG A 194 36.35 21.27 9.05
CA ARG A 194 36.01 22.02 7.84
C ARG A 194 34.66 22.72 7.98
N THR A 195 33.60 22.01 8.38
CA THR A 195 32.27 22.61 8.58
C THR A 195 32.32 23.74 9.60
N TYR A 196 33.07 23.56 10.70
CA TYR A 196 33.27 24.61 11.70
C TYR A 196 33.95 25.84 11.08
N VAL A 197 35.03 25.65 10.31
CA VAL A 197 35.71 26.73 9.61
C VAL A 197 34.76 27.40 8.61
N ASP A 198 34.09 26.64 7.73
CA ASP A 198 33.16 27.18 6.74
C ASP A 198 32.03 28.01 7.37
N GLN A 199 31.57 27.65 8.58
CA GLN A 199 30.52 28.37 9.31
C GLN A 199 31.02 29.59 10.10
N THR A 200 32.28 29.61 10.52
CA THR A 200 32.82 30.63 11.44
C THR A 200 33.83 31.57 10.78
N GLU A 201 34.39 31.17 9.65
CA GLU A 201 35.39 31.92 8.92
C GLU A 201 34.74 33.15 8.27
N ASN A 202 35.02 34.30 8.87
CA ASN A 202 34.69 35.59 8.29
C ASN A 202 35.94 36.16 7.60
N ARG A 203 35.79 36.60 6.36
CA ARG A 203 36.84 37.26 5.58
C ARG A 203 36.34 38.62 5.08
N THR A 204 37.11 39.67 5.35
CA THR A 204 36.88 40.98 4.76
C THR A 204 37.52 41.02 3.38
N ILE A 205 36.69 41.06 2.33
CA ILE A 205 37.15 41.22 0.96
C ILE A 205 36.89 42.63 0.45
N LYS A 206 37.80 43.15 -0.37
CA LYS A 206 37.55 44.33 -1.21
C LYS A 206 37.30 43.83 -2.62
N PHE A 207 36.15 44.16 -3.18
CA PHE A 207 35.79 43.81 -4.55
C PHE A 207 35.22 45.04 -5.26
N VAL A 208 35.32 45.03 -6.58
CA VAL A 208 34.66 46.01 -7.45
C VAL A 208 33.60 45.24 -8.21
N ALA A 209 32.32 45.61 -8.05
CA ALA A 209 31.23 45.02 -8.80
C ALA A 209 30.63 46.05 -9.76
N LYS A 210 30.64 45.72 -11.05
CA LYS A 210 29.85 46.44 -12.05
C LYS A 210 28.47 45.80 -12.11
N ARG A 211 27.49 46.43 -11.45
CA ARG A 211 26.11 45.92 -11.42
C ARG A 211 25.43 46.24 -12.75
N TYR A 212 24.66 45.31 -13.30
CA TYR A 212 23.90 45.53 -14.53
C TYR A 212 22.96 46.74 -14.44
N VAL A 213 22.43 47.04 -13.24
CA VAL A 213 21.60 48.23 -12.96
C VAL A 213 22.28 49.58 -13.26
N SER A 214 23.61 49.60 -13.40
CA SER A 214 24.36 50.82 -13.75
C SER A 214 24.29 51.15 -15.25
N ILE A 215 23.78 50.23 -16.06
CA ILE A 215 23.54 50.40 -17.49
C ILE A 215 22.07 50.76 -17.65
N ASN A 216 21.77 51.88 -18.30
CA ASN A 216 20.38 52.27 -18.52
C ASN A 216 19.79 51.39 -19.63
N ASP A 217 18.61 50.81 -19.41
CA ASP A 217 17.94 49.93 -20.37
C ASP A 217 17.78 50.58 -21.75
N SER A 218 17.62 51.91 -21.81
CA SER A 218 17.55 52.66 -23.09
C SER A 218 18.84 52.63 -23.92
N THR A 219 19.96 52.19 -23.34
CA THR A 219 21.25 52.05 -24.03
C THR A 219 21.46 50.67 -24.66
N ILE A 220 20.54 49.73 -24.42
CA ILE A 220 20.59 48.36 -24.95
C ILE A 220 19.36 48.15 -25.83
N THR A 221 19.58 47.69 -27.07
CA THR A 221 18.50 47.25 -27.96
C THR A 221 18.62 45.73 -28.06
N VAL A 222 17.56 45.01 -27.69
CA VAL A 222 17.47 43.56 -27.86
C VAL A 222 16.59 43.28 -29.07
N THR A 223 17.13 42.58 -30.05
CA THR A 223 16.42 42.21 -31.28
C THR A 223 15.67 40.89 -31.12
N ALA A 224 14.65 40.67 -31.95
CA ALA A 224 13.94 39.39 -31.97
C ALA A 224 14.84 38.22 -32.38
N GLU A 225 15.86 38.47 -33.20
CA GLU A 225 16.84 37.48 -33.63
C GLU A 225 17.73 37.03 -32.46
N GLU A 226 18.18 37.97 -31.61
CA GLU A 226 18.95 37.65 -30.39
C GLU A 226 18.13 36.86 -29.38
N LEU A 227 16.85 37.22 -29.20
CA LEU A 227 15.94 36.45 -28.33
C LEU A 227 15.73 35.03 -28.85
N GLN A 228 15.52 34.87 -30.15
CA GLN A 228 15.34 33.57 -30.77
C GLN A 228 16.61 32.70 -30.70
N ALA A 229 17.78 33.31 -30.89
CA ALA A 229 19.07 32.64 -30.75
C ALA A 229 19.29 32.16 -29.30
N TYR A 230 19.06 33.04 -28.31
CA TYR A 230 19.17 32.71 -26.90
C TYR A 230 18.21 31.57 -26.50
N TYR A 231 16.94 31.65 -26.92
CA TYR A 231 15.96 30.60 -26.68
C TYR A 231 16.40 29.25 -27.27
N ASN A 232 16.94 29.26 -28.49
CA ASN A 232 17.41 28.03 -29.14
C ASN A 232 18.59 27.39 -28.43
N GLU A 233 19.50 28.18 -27.86
CA GLU A 233 20.66 27.70 -27.09
C GLU A 233 20.27 27.18 -25.70
N HIS A 234 19.21 27.73 -25.10
CA HIS A 234 18.77 27.42 -23.72
C HIS A 234 17.46 26.64 -23.66
N LYS A 235 17.07 25.92 -24.73
CA LYS A 235 15.78 25.19 -24.81
C LYS A 235 15.48 24.29 -23.60
N ASN A 236 16.51 23.71 -23.01
CA ASN A 236 16.37 22.81 -21.86
C ASN A 236 15.89 23.53 -20.59
N GLU A 237 16.16 24.84 -20.45
CA GLU A 237 15.71 25.66 -19.32
C GLU A 237 14.25 26.08 -19.43
N TYR A 238 13.69 26.00 -20.65
CA TYR A 238 12.31 26.38 -20.96
C TYR A 238 11.41 25.16 -21.20
N GLN A 239 11.85 23.95 -20.80
CA GLN A 239 10.98 22.78 -20.81
C GLN A 239 9.83 22.99 -19.82
N GLN A 240 8.61 22.90 -20.32
CA GLN A 240 7.42 22.85 -19.47
C GLN A 240 7.15 21.41 -19.07
N GLU A 241 6.83 21.21 -17.80
CA GLU A 241 6.31 19.92 -17.36
C GLU A 241 5.01 19.57 -18.09
N ALA A 242 4.73 18.27 -18.17
CA ALA A 242 3.54 17.78 -18.84
C ALA A 242 2.27 18.32 -18.17
N SER A 243 1.66 19.34 -18.78
CA SER A 243 0.35 19.83 -18.38
C SER A 243 -0.76 19.14 -19.17
N ARG A 244 -1.96 19.10 -18.60
CA ARG A 244 -3.17 18.61 -19.25
C ARG A 244 -4.26 19.63 -19.04
N GLU A 245 -4.98 19.93 -20.10
CA GLU A 245 -6.21 20.72 -20.05
C GLU A 245 -7.38 19.75 -19.95
N ILE A 246 -8.23 19.92 -18.94
CA ILE A 246 -9.41 19.08 -18.71
C ILE A 246 -10.63 19.98 -18.77
N GLU A 247 -11.45 19.79 -19.79
CA GLU A 247 -12.78 20.38 -19.87
C GLU A 247 -13.80 19.35 -19.35
N TYR A 248 -14.67 19.78 -18.43
CA TYR A 248 -15.76 18.94 -17.94
C TYR A 248 -17.05 19.75 -17.80
N VAL A 249 -18.18 19.06 -17.92
CA VAL A 249 -19.51 19.63 -17.67
C VAL A 249 -20.09 18.92 -16.46
N LYS A 250 -20.49 19.69 -15.45
CA LYS A 250 -21.16 19.17 -14.25
C LYS A 250 -22.67 19.20 -14.48
N PHE A 251 -23.30 18.04 -14.41
CA PHE A 251 -24.76 17.94 -14.34
C PHE A 251 -25.18 17.88 -12.89
N GLU A 252 -25.88 18.91 -12.42
CA GLU A 252 -26.47 18.92 -11.09
C GLU A 252 -27.79 18.15 -11.13
N VAL A 253 -27.84 17.00 -10.47
CA VAL A 253 -29.06 16.20 -10.34
C VAL A 253 -29.84 16.74 -9.15
N THR A 254 -30.89 17.51 -9.43
CA THR A 254 -31.85 17.95 -8.41
C THR A 254 -33.06 17.02 -8.39
N PRO A 255 -33.64 16.72 -7.20
CA PRO A 255 -34.85 15.91 -7.13
C PRO A 255 -35.98 16.54 -7.94
N SER A 256 -36.66 15.72 -8.74
CA SER A 256 -37.85 16.16 -9.46
C SER A 256 -39.02 16.39 -8.50
N VAL A 257 -40.06 17.09 -8.97
CA VAL A 257 -41.30 17.27 -8.21
C VAL A 257 -41.94 15.91 -7.88
N ALA A 258 -41.77 14.91 -8.76
CA ALA A 258 -42.24 13.55 -8.51
C ALA A 258 -41.46 12.87 -7.37
N ASP A 259 -40.13 13.00 -7.36
CA ASP A 259 -39.27 12.43 -6.30
C ASP A 259 -39.60 13.05 -4.93
N ILE A 260 -39.86 14.36 -4.89
CA ILE A 260 -40.28 15.05 -3.65
C ILE A 260 -41.66 14.56 -3.20
N ALA A 261 -42.59 14.36 -4.12
CA ALA A 261 -43.93 13.87 -3.79
C ALA A 261 -43.90 12.42 -3.30
N GLU A 262 -43.09 11.57 -3.91
CA GLU A 262 -42.89 10.18 -3.50
C GLU A 262 -42.21 10.08 -2.13
N ALA A 263 -41.14 10.87 -1.91
CA ALA A 263 -40.48 10.95 -0.60
C ALA A 263 -41.44 11.46 0.49
N LYS A 264 -42.26 12.48 0.19
CA LYS A 264 -43.26 12.98 1.12
C LYS A 264 -44.32 11.92 1.45
N LYS A 265 -44.81 11.21 0.44
CA LYS A 265 -45.78 10.12 0.61
C LYS A 265 -45.20 9.01 1.49
N TRP A 266 -43.97 8.58 1.21
CA TRP A 266 -43.26 7.58 2.01
C TRP A 266 -43.10 8.02 3.47
N ILE A 267 -42.75 9.29 3.72
CA ILE A 267 -42.65 9.86 5.08
C ILE A 267 -44.01 9.83 5.78
N GLU A 268 -45.09 10.23 5.10
CA GLU A 268 -46.43 10.27 5.69
C GLU A 268 -46.99 8.87 6.00
N GLU A 269 -46.76 7.89 5.11
CA GLU A 269 -47.13 6.48 5.31
C GLU A 269 -46.35 5.88 6.48
N THR A 270 -45.02 6.03 6.49
CA THR A 270 -44.16 5.56 7.56
C THR A 270 -44.52 6.21 8.90
N ALA A 271 -44.74 7.52 8.94
CA ALA A 271 -45.17 8.22 10.16
C ALA A 271 -46.54 7.74 10.67
N GLY A 272 -47.43 7.27 9.79
CA GLY A 272 -48.69 6.63 10.15
C GLY A 272 -48.49 5.32 10.89
N GLU A 273 -47.52 4.50 10.49
CA GLU A 273 -47.19 3.22 11.15
C GLU A 273 -46.65 3.40 12.59
N PHE A 274 -46.09 4.58 12.91
CA PHE A 274 -45.56 4.90 14.24
C PHE A 274 -46.54 5.69 15.14
N LYS A 275 -47.75 5.99 14.68
CA LYS A 275 -48.80 6.59 15.54
C LYS A 275 -49.58 5.49 16.26
N THR A 276 -49.23 5.26 17.53
CA THR A 276 -50.06 4.56 18.53
C THR A 276 -51.34 5.30 18.84
#